data_AF-A0A1H0YFV0-F1
#
_entry.id   AF-A0A1H0YFV0-F1
#
_cell.length_a   1.000
_cell.length_b   1.000
_cell.length_c   1.000
_cell.angle_alpha   90.00
_cell.angle_beta   90.00
_cell.angle_gamma   90.00
#
_symmetry.space_group_name_H-M   'P 1'
#
loop_
_entity.id
_entity.type
_entity.pdbx_description
1 polymer ?
#
loop_
_entity_poly.entity_id
_entity_poly.type
_entity_poly.pdbx_seq_one_letter_code
_entity_poly.pdbx_strand_id
1 'polypeptide(L)'
;MKKVKKALRMVLSFLLMFGVIFCIASIFIRFVLLNGNYIGDKLEDRDYYSQLTENLNTKYATLSLESSIPDEVFMSAVLEDYEVQKLTRENVNLMVDYMTYETDKSAVIMDKTIFLEPVTTYVETYANENNIPFDEEFQARTTAVVESATEITENRVTLFNLKNVVDIPQFQLVRKVVNIAYNSIVPILIVLVMIIGLLALLYRRRRYRVLFWIGSSRV
;
A
#
# COMPACT_ATOMS: atom_id res chain seq x y z
N MET A 1 18.10 42.74 27.55
CA MET A 1 18.41 42.05 26.26
C MET A 1 19.06 40.65 26.40
N LYS A 2 20.06 40.42 27.28
CA LYS A 2 20.75 39.11 27.38
C LYS A 2 19.83 37.93 27.80
N LYS A 3 18.88 38.15 28.73
CA LYS A 3 17.91 37.13 29.18
C LYS A 3 16.94 36.73 28.06
N VAL A 4 16.41 37.70 27.31
CA VAL A 4 15.52 37.47 26.15
C VAL A 4 16.22 36.64 25.06
N LYS A 5 17.45 37.00 24.68
CA LYS A 5 18.24 36.19 23.72
C LYS A 5 18.55 34.78 24.23
N LYS A 6 18.61 34.56 25.55
CA LYS A 6 18.80 33.21 26.14
C LYS A 6 17.52 32.39 26.06
N ALA A 7 16.37 32.98 26.43
CA ALA A 7 15.06 32.34 26.30
C ALA A 7 14.73 31.97 24.85
N LEU A 8 14.92 32.90 23.91
CA LEU A 8 14.67 32.66 22.49
C LEU A 8 15.50 31.50 21.92
N ARG A 9 16.77 31.37 22.31
CA ARG A 9 17.62 30.25 21.90
C ARG A 9 17.16 28.92 22.46
N MET A 10 16.68 28.90 23.70
CA MET A 10 16.13 27.69 24.32
C MET A 10 14.86 27.23 23.58
N VAL A 11 13.95 28.17 23.29
CA VAL A 11 12.72 27.87 22.53
C VAL A 11 13.03 27.40 21.11
N LEU A 12 13.91 28.09 20.38
CA LEU A 12 14.31 27.70 19.02
C LEU A 12 14.96 26.31 18.98
N SER A 13 15.84 26.00 19.93
CA SER A 13 16.48 24.69 19.99
C SER A 13 15.53 23.57 20.42
N PHE A 14 14.54 23.87 21.26
CA PHE A 14 13.47 22.93 21.58
C PHE A 14 12.61 22.66 20.34
N LEU A 15 12.22 23.71 19.63
CA LEU A 15 11.43 23.59 18.39
C LEU A 15 12.22 22.86 17.29
N LEU A 16 13.54 23.05 17.23
CA LEU A 16 14.44 22.29 16.35
C LEU A 16 14.38 20.79 16.63
N MET A 17 14.43 20.38 17.91
CA MET A 17 14.35 18.96 18.29
C MET A 17 13.05 18.32 17.78
N PHE A 18 11.91 18.95 18.04
CA PHE A 18 10.61 18.45 17.54
C PHE A 18 10.53 18.48 16.02
N GLY A 19 11.06 19.51 15.37
CA GLY A 19 11.11 19.59 13.91
C GLY A 19 11.92 18.45 13.30
N VAL A 20 13.04 18.06 13.91
CA VAL A 20 13.84 16.91 13.45
C VAL A 20 13.06 15.61 13.59
N ILE A 21 12.38 15.39 14.73
CA ILE A 21 11.53 14.20 14.95
C ILE A 21 10.41 14.15 13.89
N PHE A 22 9.73 15.26 13.66
CA PHE A 22 8.66 15.35 12.66
C PHE A 22 9.20 15.14 11.24
N CYS A 23 10.39 15.64 10.93
CA CYS A 23 11.06 15.39 9.66
C CYS A 23 11.37 13.91 9.45
N ILE A 24 11.89 13.22 10.48
CA ILE A 24 12.15 11.77 10.42
C ILE A 24 10.85 11.00 10.21
N ALA A 25 9.79 11.35 10.94
CA ALA A 25 8.47 10.74 10.77
C ALA A 25 7.91 10.94 9.35
N SER A 26 8.00 12.15 8.80
CA SER A 26 7.59 12.46 7.42
C SER A 26 8.40 11.68 6.38
N ILE A 27 9.73 11.58 6.56
CA ILE A 27 10.60 10.77 5.69
C ILE A 27 10.19 9.30 5.76
N PHE A 28 9.98 8.76 6.96
CA PHE A 28 9.54 7.38 7.13
C PHE A 28 8.19 7.14 6.46
N ILE A 29 7.22 8.04 6.63
CA ILE A 29 5.91 7.95 5.99
C ILE A 29 6.07 7.92 4.46
N ARG A 30 6.84 8.83 3.87
CA ARG A 30 6.96 8.92 2.41
C ARG A 30 7.78 7.80 1.78
N PHE A 31 8.92 7.46 2.37
CA PHE A 31 9.89 6.57 1.72
C PHE A 31 9.74 5.11 2.13
N VAL A 32 9.08 4.83 3.26
CA VAL A 32 8.87 3.47 3.78
C VAL A 32 7.40 3.09 3.75
N LEU A 33 6.52 3.85 4.43
CA LEU A 33 5.10 3.46 4.55
C LEU A 33 4.27 3.68 3.29
N LEU A 34 4.50 4.78 2.57
CA LEU A 34 3.76 5.18 1.37
C LEU A 34 4.63 5.13 0.12
N ASN A 35 5.47 4.10 0.03
CA ASN A 35 6.32 3.85 -1.13
C ASN A 35 5.99 2.49 -1.71
N GLY A 36 5.21 2.47 -2.79
CA GLY A 36 4.77 1.23 -3.44
C GLY A 36 5.94 0.38 -3.93
N ASN A 37 7.04 0.99 -4.37
CA ASN A 37 8.25 0.26 -4.75
C ASN A 37 8.90 -0.43 -3.55
N TYR A 38 9.07 0.29 -2.43
CA TYR A 38 9.65 -0.31 -1.22
C TYR A 38 8.81 -1.47 -0.68
N ILE A 39 7.48 -1.31 -0.69
CA ILE A 39 6.55 -2.38 -0.28
C ILE A 39 6.65 -3.56 -1.27
N GLY A 40 6.62 -3.29 -2.57
CA GLY A 40 6.76 -4.30 -3.63
C GLY A 40 8.04 -5.13 -3.50
N ASP A 41 9.18 -4.47 -3.34
CA ASP A 41 10.48 -5.13 -3.16
C ASP A 41 10.49 -6.01 -1.89
N LYS A 42 9.83 -5.55 -0.81
CA LYS A 42 9.73 -6.33 0.44
C LYS A 42 8.82 -7.54 0.35
N LEU A 43 7.84 -7.54 -0.56
CA LEU A 43 7.02 -8.72 -0.85
C LEU A 43 7.84 -9.75 -1.62
N GLU A 44 8.66 -9.31 -2.58
CA GLU A 44 9.56 -10.19 -3.34
C GLU A 44 10.61 -10.86 -2.45
N ASP A 45 11.24 -10.11 -1.55
CA ASP A 45 12.27 -10.61 -0.65
C ASP A 45 11.80 -11.70 0.35
N ARG A 46 10.48 -11.90 0.52
CA ARG A 46 9.90 -12.71 1.63
C ARG A 46 9.12 -13.93 1.18
N ASP A 47 9.31 -14.40 -0.05
CA ASP A 47 8.54 -15.52 -0.63
C ASP A 47 7.02 -15.29 -0.58
N TYR A 48 6.58 -14.02 -0.50
CA TYR A 48 5.16 -13.68 -0.36
C TYR A 48 4.34 -14.26 -1.52
N TYR A 49 4.85 -14.13 -2.74
CA TYR A 49 4.15 -14.62 -3.93
C TYR A 49 4.05 -16.14 -3.97
N SER A 50 5.04 -16.87 -3.45
CA SER A 50 4.94 -18.33 -3.32
C SER A 50 3.81 -18.71 -2.37
N GLN A 51 3.73 -18.04 -1.21
CA GLN A 51 2.67 -18.28 -0.24
C GLN A 51 1.29 -17.85 -0.77
N LEU A 52 1.24 -16.77 -1.56
CA LEU A 52 0.02 -16.29 -2.19
C LEU A 52 -0.49 -17.30 -3.21
N THR A 53 0.39 -17.84 -4.07
CA THR A 53 0.06 -18.90 -5.03
C THR A 53 -0.43 -20.16 -4.33
N GLU A 54 0.22 -20.61 -3.24
CA GLU A 54 -0.21 -21.78 -2.46
C GLU A 54 -1.61 -21.56 -1.83
N ASN A 55 -1.86 -20.37 -1.29
CA ASN A 55 -3.15 -20.01 -0.73
C ASN A 55 -4.26 -19.95 -1.80
N LEU A 56 -3.95 -19.39 -2.98
CA LEU A 56 -4.85 -19.40 -4.12
C LEU A 56 -5.15 -20.84 -4.57
N ASN A 57 -4.13 -21.69 -4.65
CA ASN A 57 -4.27 -23.09 -5.02
C ASN A 57 -5.24 -23.83 -4.09
N THR A 58 -5.07 -23.63 -2.79
CA THR A 58 -5.95 -24.22 -1.78
C THR A 58 -7.41 -23.76 -1.94
N LYS A 59 -7.63 -22.51 -2.32
CA LYS A 59 -8.97 -21.96 -2.53
C LYS A 59 -9.60 -22.43 -3.84
N TYR A 60 -8.81 -22.54 -4.90
CA TYR A 60 -9.29 -23.11 -6.14
C TYR A 60 -9.54 -24.61 -6.05
N ALA A 61 -8.77 -25.36 -5.27
CA ALA A 61 -9.10 -26.75 -4.97
C ALA A 61 -10.48 -26.88 -4.30
N THR A 62 -10.84 -25.93 -3.42
CA THR A 62 -12.17 -25.88 -2.82
C THR A 62 -13.24 -25.55 -3.86
N LEU A 63 -13.02 -24.50 -4.67
CA LEU A 63 -13.94 -24.12 -5.76
C LEU A 63 -14.09 -25.23 -6.80
N SER A 64 -13.03 -25.99 -7.04
CA SER A 64 -12.99 -27.12 -7.97
C SER A 64 -13.93 -28.23 -7.51
N LEU A 65 -13.92 -28.56 -6.21
CA LEU A 65 -14.85 -29.53 -5.63
C LEU A 65 -16.31 -29.08 -5.74
N GLU A 66 -16.57 -27.78 -5.62
CA GLU A 66 -17.93 -27.21 -5.71
C GLU A 66 -18.44 -27.11 -7.15
N SER A 67 -17.57 -26.73 -8.08
CA SER A 67 -17.92 -26.46 -9.49
C SER A 67 -17.69 -27.64 -10.43
N SER A 68 -16.94 -28.66 -10.01
CA SER A 68 -16.43 -29.75 -10.84
C SER A 68 -15.49 -29.30 -11.99
N ILE A 69 -14.95 -28.08 -11.90
CA ILE A 69 -13.94 -27.56 -12.82
C ILE A 69 -12.55 -27.75 -12.18
N PRO A 70 -11.56 -28.34 -12.87
CA PRO A 70 -10.22 -28.54 -12.32
C PRO A 70 -9.59 -27.23 -11.83
N ASP A 71 -8.91 -27.30 -10.68
CA ASP A 71 -8.20 -26.17 -10.09
C ASP A 71 -7.10 -25.61 -11.01
N GLU A 72 -6.51 -26.46 -11.84
CA GLU A 72 -5.56 -26.13 -12.89
C GLU A 72 -6.07 -25.05 -13.85
N VAL A 73 -7.37 -25.06 -14.19
CA VAL A 73 -7.98 -24.06 -15.11
C VAL A 73 -7.98 -22.66 -14.49
N PHE A 74 -8.22 -22.57 -13.18
CA PHE A 74 -8.17 -21.29 -12.46
C PHE A 74 -6.73 -20.86 -12.19
N MET A 75 -5.84 -21.82 -11.92
CA MET A 75 -4.45 -21.53 -11.60
C MET A 75 -3.67 -21.09 -12.84
N SER A 76 -3.88 -21.72 -14.00
CA SER A 76 -3.23 -21.31 -15.25
C SER A 76 -3.63 -19.89 -15.65
N ALA A 77 -4.92 -19.54 -15.54
CA ALA A 77 -5.45 -18.21 -15.83
C ALA A 77 -4.77 -17.09 -15.03
N VAL A 78 -4.27 -17.41 -13.83
CA VAL A 78 -3.69 -16.43 -12.90
C VAL A 78 -2.15 -16.47 -12.90
N LEU A 79 -1.55 -17.58 -13.32
CA LEU A 79 -0.11 -17.78 -13.37
C LEU A 79 0.53 -17.49 -14.73
N GLU A 80 -0.20 -17.67 -15.85
CA GLU A 80 0.39 -17.56 -17.19
C GLU A 80 1.00 -16.17 -17.50
N ASP A 81 0.59 -15.11 -16.78
CA ASP A 81 0.99 -13.73 -17.10
C ASP A 81 1.71 -12.95 -15.97
N TYR A 82 2.17 -13.58 -14.89
CA TYR A 82 2.63 -12.85 -13.67
C TYR A 82 1.57 -11.86 -13.11
N GLU A 83 0.31 -12.06 -13.47
CA GLU A 83 -0.83 -11.21 -13.13
C GLU A 83 -0.95 -11.02 -11.62
N VAL A 84 -0.75 -12.07 -10.81
CA VAL A 84 -0.80 -11.97 -9.34
C VAL A 84 0.15 -10.90 -8.80
N GLN A 85 1.39 -10.86 -9.28
CA GLN A 85 2.39 -9.91 -8.80
C GLN A 85 2.04 -8.50 -9.25
N LYS A 86 1.64 -8.35 -10.52
CA LYS A 86 1.22 -7.09 -11.10
C LYS A 86 -0.02 -6.52 -10.38
N LEU A 87 -1.06 -7.34 -10.19
CA LEU A 87 -2.28 -6.99 -9.47
C LEU A 87 -2.01 -6.62 -8.01
N THR A 88 -1.11 -7.36 -7.34
CA THR A 88 -0.68 -7.02 -5.98
C THR A 88 0.03 -5.67 -5.96
N ARG A 89 0.95 -5.42 -6.90
CA ARG A 89 1.65 -4.13 -7.04
C ARG A 89 0.69 -2.98 -7.35
N GLU A 90 -0.27 -3.20 -8.24
CA GLU A 90 -1.33 -2.23 -8.56
C GLU A 90 -2.20 -1.93 -7.34
N ASN A 91 -2.55 -2.94 -6.54
CA ASN A 91 -3.30 -2.77 -5.30
C ASN A 91 -2.54 -1.92 -4.26
N VAL A 92 -1.24 -2.20 -4.09
CA VAL A 92 -0.37 -1.42 -3.21
C VAL A 92 -0.26 0.03 -3.70
N ASN A 93 -0.04 0.25 -4.99
CA ASN A 93 0.04 1.59 -5.56
C ASN A 93 -1.27 2.35 -5.38
N LEU A 94 -2.41 1.70 -5.65
CA LEU A 94 -3.72 2.30 -5.42
C LEU A 94 -3.92 2.68 -3.94
N MET A 95 -3.47 1.84 -3.01
CA MET A 95 -3.51 2.18 -1.59
C MET A 95 -2.66 3.42 -1.28
N VAL A 96 -1.45 3.53 -1.85
CA VAL A 96 -0.61 4.72 -1.69
C VAL A 96 -1.31 5.94 -2.25
N ASP A 97 -1.78 5.89 -3.49
CA ASP A 97 -2.46 6.99 -4.18
C ASP A 97 -3.73 7.43 -3.42
N TYR A 98 -4.47 6.47 -2.87
CA TYR A 98 -5.62 6.76 -2.04
C TYR A 98 -5.19 7.52 -0.78
N MET A 99 -4.15 7.04 -0.09
CA MET A 99 -3.64 7.66 1.14
C MET A 99 -3.05 9.06 0.92
N THR A 100 -2.51 9.34 -0.27
CA THR A 100 -1.96 10.65 -0.67
C THR A 100 -2.97 11.59 -1.32
N TYR A 101 -4.23 11.18 -1.48
CA TYR A 101 -5.29 11.91 -2.20
C TYR A 101 -4.98 12.13 -3.69
N GLU A 102 -4.17 11.27 -4.31
CA GLU A 102 -4.00 11.22 -5.76
C GLU A 102 -5.19 10.53 -6.45
N THR A 103 -5.93 9.69 -5.71
CA THR A 103 -7.18 9.08 -6.15
C THR A 103 -8.19 8.95 -5.00
N ASP A 104 -9.47 8.86 -5.36
CA ASP A 104 -10.56 8.51 -4.44
C ASP A 104 -10.99 7.04 -4.57
N LYS A 105 -10.40 6.30 -5.52
CA LYS A 105 -10.63 4.86 -5.68
C LYS A 105 -10.01 4.10 -4.51
N SER A 106 -10.83 3.33 -3.79
CA SER A 106 -10.42 2.56 -2.61
C SER A 106 -10.10 1.09 -2.90
N ALA A 107 -10.31 0.62 -4.12
CA ALA A 107 -9.98 -0.76 -4.48
C ALA A 107 -9.70 -0.92 -5.97
N VAL A 108 -8.82 -1.87 -6.26
CA VAL A 108 -8.63 -2.39 -7.61
C VAL A 108 -9.79 -3.36 -7.86
N ILE A 109 -10.50 -3.14 -8.97
CA ILE A 109 -11.51 -4.09 -9.44
C ILE A 109 -10.79 -5.00 -10.42
N MET A 110 -10.76 -6.29 -10.11
CA MET A 110 -10.16 -7.28 -11.00
C MET A 110 -11.01 -7.42 -12.27
N ASP A 111 -10.33 -7.57 -13.40
CA ASP A 111 -10.99 -7.86 -14.67
C ASP A 111 -11.49 -9.31 -14.67
N LYS A 112 -12.81 -9.49 -14.75
CA LYS A 112 -13.45 -10.82 -14.79
C LYS A 112 -13.05 -11.62 -16.04
N THR A 113 -12.59 -10.94 -17.10
CA THR A 113 -12.22 -11.60 -18.36
C THR A 113 -11.06 -12.57 -18.22
N ILE A 114 -10.21 -12.40 -17.19
CA ILE A 114 -9.09 -13.30 -16.87
C ILE A 114 -9.57 -14.75 -16.71
N PHE A 115 -10.73 -14.95 -16.08
CA PHE A 115 -11.30 -16.29 -15.87
C PHE A 115 -12.36 -16.65 -16.90
N LEU A 116 -12.94 -15.67 -17.59
CA LEU A 116 -14.06 -15.91 -18.49
C LEU A 116 -13.69 -16.86 -19.62
N GLU A 117 -12.59 -16.60 -20.32
CA GLU A 117 -12.17 -17.43 -21.46
C GLU A 117 -11.74 -18.85 -21.01
N PRO A 118 -10.80 -19.03 -20.06
CA PRO A 118 -10.32 -20.36 -19.67
C PRO A 118 -11.44 -21.26 -19.12
N VAL A 119 -12.31 -20.68 -18.28
CA VAL A 119 -13.43 -21.43 -17.68
C VAL A 119 -14.50 -21.76 -18.72
N THR A 120 -14.86 -20.82 -19.59
CA THR A 120 -15.86 -21.07 -20.64
C THR A 120 -15.37 -22.12 -21.62
N THR A 121 -14.11 -22.03 -22.07
CA THR A 121 -13.51 -23.04 -22.97
C THR A 121 -13.50 -24.43 -22.34
N TYR A 122 -13.15 -24.55 -21.06
CA TYR A 122 -13.20 -25.84 -20.36
C TYR A 122 -14.62 -26.41 -20.32
N VAL A 123 -15.60 -25.59 -19.91
CA VAL A 123 -16.99 -26.03 -19.76
C VAL A 123 -17.62 -26.38 -21.11
N GLU A 124 -17.37 -25.60 -22.15
CA GLU A 124 -17.85 -25.91 -23.51
C GLU A 124 -17.24 -27.21 -24.05
N THR A 125 -15.95 -27.43 -23.82
CA THR A 125 -15.27 -28.68 -24.23
C THR A 125 -15.87 -29.88 -23.51
N TYR A 126 -16.05 -29.79 -22.19
CA TYR A 126 -16.67 -30.84 -21.39
C TYR A 126 -18.11 -31.12 -21.82
N ALA A 127 -18.89 -30.07 -22.11
CA ALA A 127 -20.27 -30.21 -22.58
C ALA A 127 -20.32 -30.92 -23.94
N ASN A 128 -19.43 -30.56 -24.88
CA ASN A 128 -19.34 -31.19 -26.19
C ASN A 128 -18.94 -32.67 -26.09
N GLU A 129 -17.95 -33.00 -25.26
CA GLU A 129 -17.47 -34.38 -25.06
C GLU A 129 -18.53 -35.29 -24.44
N ASN A 130 -19.42 -34.74 -23.60
CA ASN A 130 -20.47 -35.49 -22.90
C ASN A 130 -21.86 -35.34 -23.54
N ASN A 131 -21.95 -34.72 -24.73
CA ASN A 131 -23.20 -34.44 -25.43
C ASN A 131 -24.24 -33.67 -24.58
N ILE A 132 -23.78 -32.78 -23.72
CA ILE A 132 -24.62 -31.91 -22.87
C ILE A 132 -24.86 -30.59 -23.63
N PRO A 133 -26.11 -30.13 -23.77
CA PRO A 133 -26.37 -28.83 -24.39
C PRO A 133 -25.89 -27.68 -23.48
N PHE A 134 -25.14 -26.75 -24.04
CA PHE A 134 -24.68 -25.54 -23.35
C PHE A 134 -25.79 -24.47 -23.33
N ASP A 135 -26.84 -24.76 -22.56
CA ASP A 135 -28.03 -23.92 -22.42
C ASP A 135 -27.80 -22.70 -21.51
N GLU A 136 -28.82 -21.84 -21.40
CA GLU A 136 -28.75 -20.61 -20.58
C GLU A 136 -28.47 -20.92 -19.10
N GLU A 137 -28.93 -22.05 -18.58
CA GLU A 137 -28.67 -22.44 -17.18
C GLU A 137 -27.20 -22.82 -16.99
N PHE A 138 -26.60 -23.54 -17.94
CA PHE A 138 -25.18 -23.89 -17.90
C PHE A 138 -24.28 -22.66 -18.06
N GLN A 139 -24.67 -21.71 -18.91
CA GLN A 139 -23.98 -20.40 -19.04
C GLN A 139 -24.04 -19.58 -17.75
N ALA A 140 -25.21 -19.53 -17.10
CA ALA A 140 -25.37 -18.83 -15.83
C ALA A 140 -24.50 -19.44 -14.72
N ARG A 141 -24.42 -20.77 -14.65
CA ARG A 141 -23.53 -21.47 -13.71
C ARG A 141 -22.06 -21.20 -14.00
N THR A 142 -21.66 -21.22 -15.27
CA THR A 142 -20.29 -20.90 -15.70
C THR A 142 -19.91 -19.48 -15.28
N THR A 143 -20.82 -18.52 -15.48
CA THR A 143 -20.63 -17.12 -15.07
C THR A 143 -20.48 -17.00 -13.55
N ALA A 144 -21.30 -17.70 -12.76
CA ALA A 144 -21.19 -17.69 -11.30
C ALA A 144 -19.85 -18.25 -10.78
N VAL A 145 -19.32 -19.27 -11.45
CA VAL A 145 -17.99 -19.83 -11.14
C VAL A 145 -16.88 -18.82 -11.49
N VAL A 146 -16.98 -18.16 -12.64
CA VAL A 146 -16.06 -17.06 -13.03
C VAL A 146 -16.07 -15.92 -12.00
N GLU A 147 -17.26 -15.52 -11.52
CA GLU A 147 -17.38 -14.50 -10.47
C GLU A 147 -16.73 -14.95 -9.16
N SER A 148 -16.94 -16.20 -8.77
CA SER A 148 -16.35 -16.77 -7.55
C SER A 148 -14.82 -16.83 -7.63
N ALA A 149 -14.26 -17.25 -8.77
CA ALA A 149 -12.81 -17.26 -9.01
C ALA A 149 -12.22 -15.84 -8.97
N THR A 150 -12.92 -14.89 -9.60
CA THR A 150 -12.52 -13.47 -9.58
C THR A 150 -12.49 -12.92 -8.15
N GLU A 151 -13.55 -13.16 -7.37
CA GLU A 151 -13.64 -12.70 -5.98
C GLU A 151 -12.57 -13.33 -5.07
N ILE A 152 -12.33 -14.64 -5.22
CA ILE A 152 -11.25 -15.35 -4.50
C ILE A 152 -9.91 -14.65 -4.76
N THR A 153 -9.62 -14.34 -6.02
CA THR A 153 -8.35 -13.72 -6.40
C THR A 153 -8.26 -12.28 -5.91
N GLU A 154 -9.28 -11.46 -6.17
CA GLU A 154 -9.33 -10.04 -5.74
C GLU A 154 -9.09 -9.94 -4.23
N ASN A 155 -9.75 -10.78 -3.44
CA ASN A 155 -9.62 -10.78 -1.98
C ASN A 155 -8.22 -11.22 -1.50
N ARG A 156 -7.48 -12.01 -2.28
CA ARG A 156 -6.16 -12.53 -1.90
C ARG A 156 -5.01 -11.65 -2.36
N VAL A 157 -5.14 -11.01 -3.53
CA VAL A 157 -4.15 -10.04 -4.02
C VAL A 157 -4.30 -8.68 -3.35
N THR A 158 -5.47 -8.38 -2.78
CA THR A 158 -5.71 -7.15 -2.01
C THR A 158 -5.05 -7.24 -0.63
N LEU A 159 -3.86 -6.65 -0.53
CA LEU A 159 -3.12 -6.55 0.75
C LEU A 159 -3.81 -5.61 1.74
N PHE A 160 -4.34 -4.50 1.25
CA PHE A 160 -5.01 -3.49 2.06
C PHE A 160 -6.43 -3.30 1.57
N ASN A 161 -7.40 -3.94 2.24
CA ASN A 161 -8.80 -3.79 1.89
C ASN A 161 -9.35 -2.46 2.44
N LEU A 162 -9.21 -1.39 1.66
CA LEU A 162 -9.68 -0.07 2.06
C LEU A 162 -11.21 0.03 2.05
N LYS A 163 -11.93 -0.80 1.27
CA LYS A 163 -13.41 -0.80 1.21
C LYS A 163 -14.04 -0.86 2.61
N ASN A 164 -13.46 -1.65 3.51
CA ASN A 164 -13.98 -1.84 4.87
C ASN A 164 -13.69 -0.69 5.84
N VAL A 165 -12.74 0.19 5.52
CA VAL A 165 -12.26 1.23 6.44
C VAL A 165 -12.53 2.65 5.95
N VAL A 166 -12.88 2.84 4.68
CA VAL A 166 -13.15 4.16 4.07
C VAL A 166 -14.25 4.93 4.78
N ASP A 167 -15.32 4.25 5.22
CA ASP A 167 -16.47 4.90 5.87
C ASP A 167 -16.20 5.25 7.34
N ILE A 168 -15.08 4.81 7.91
CA ILE A 168 -14.74 5.06 9.30
C ILE A 168 -14.18 6.50 9.44
N PRO A 169 -14.80 7.39 10.25
CA PRO A 169 -14.33 8.77 10.39
C PRO A 169 -12.89 8.89 10.91
N GLN A 170 -12.48 7.96 11.79
CA GLN A 170 -11.13 7.90 12.33
C GLN A 170 -10.10 7.62 11.23
N PHE A 171 -10.43 6.77 10.25
CA PHE A 171 -9.55 6.44 9.14
C PHE A 171 -9.34 7.67 8.25
N GLN A 172 -10.38 8.46 7.98
CA GLN A 172 -10.26 9.70 7.22
C GLN A 172 -9.38 10.76 7.92
N LEU A 173 -9.40 10.80 9.26
CA LEU A 173 -8.47 11.64 10.03
C LEU A 173 -7.02 11.16 9.89
N VAL A 174 -6.79 9.85 9.97
CA VAL A 174 -5.46 9.26 9.76
C VAL A 174 -4.98 9.55 8.34
N ARG A 175 -5.79 9.31 7.31
CA ARG A 175 -5.51 9.63 5.90
C ARG A 175 -5.08 11.08 5.75
N LYS A 176 -5.83 12.02 6.34
CA LYS A 176 -5.49 13.46 6.32
C LYS A 176 -4.14 13.75 6.98
N VAL A 177 -3.88 13.21 8.17
CA VAL A 177 -2.61 13.43 8.90
C VAL A 177 -1.43 12.84 8.14
N VAL A 178 -1.59 11.63 7.60
CA VAL A 178 -0.59 10.94 6.79
C VAL A 178 -0.27 11.73 5.53
N ASN A 179 -1.28 12.21 4.80
CA ASN A 179 -1.07 13.04 3.61
C ASN A 179 -0.34 14.36 3.93
N ILE A 180 -0.72 15.02 5.03
CA ILE A 180 -0.01 16.21 5.49
C ILE A 180 1.47 15.86 5.75
N ALA A 181 1.74 14.77 6.49
CA ALA A 181 3.10 14.36 6.78
C ALA A 181 3.90 14.00 5.51
N TYR A 182 3.27 13.33 4.54
CA TYR A 182 3.84 12.98 3.24
C TYR A 182 4.31 14.22 2.45
N ASN A 183 3.45 15.23 2.37
CA ASN A 183 3.72 16.48 1.64
C ASN A 183 4.56 17.49 2.43
N SER A 184 4.70 17.33 3.75
CA SER A 184 5.37 18.31 4.60
C SER A 184 6.90 18.24 4.60
N ILE A 185 7.55 17.25 3.96
CA ILE A 185 9.01 17.09 4.04
C ILE A 185 9.77 18.36 3.60
N VAL A 186 9.43 18.90 2.42
CA VAL A 186 10.09 20.09 1.88
C VAL A 186 9.90 21.32 2.79
N PRO A 187 8.67 21.69 3.20
CA PRO A 187 8.51 22.85 4.09
C PRO A 187 9.16 22.63 5.47
N ILE A 188 9.13 21.42 6.03
CA ILE A 188 9.83 21.11 7.29
C ILE A 188 11.34 21.35 7.15
N LEU A 189 11.96 20.85 6.07
CA LEU A 189 13.40 21.03 5.84
C LEU A 189 13.77 22.52 5.73
N ILE A 190 12.96 23.32 5.03
CA ILE A 190 13.16 24.77 4.92
C ILE A 190 13.10 25.43 6.31
N VAL A 191 12.09 25.06 7.12
CA VAL A 191 11.94 25.60 8.48
C VAL A 191 13.11 25.19 9.37
N LEU A 192 13.58 23.95 9.29
CA LEU A 192 14.75 23.47 10.01
C LEU A 192 16.01 24.27 9.65
N VAL A 193 16.27 24.47 8.35
CA VAL A 193 17.41 25.29 7.88
C VAL A 193 17.29 26.72 8.39
N MET A 194 16.09 27.31 8.37
CA MET A 194 15.84 28.65 8.90
C MET A 194 16.12 28.75 10.40
N ILE A 195 15.67 27.78 11.19
CA ILE A 195 15.91 27.73 12.65
C ILE A 195 17.40 27.59 12.94
N ILE A 196 18.11 26.73 12.20
CA ILE A 196 19.56 26.56 12.32
C ILE A 196 20.27 27.87 11.98
N GLY A 197 19.88 28.55 10.91
CA GLY A 197 20.43 29.85 10.51
C GLY A 197 20.19 30.95 11.57
N LEU A 198 18.98 31.03 12.12
CA LEU A 198 18.64 31.94 13.22
C LEU A 198 19.46 31.66 14.48
N LEU A 199 19.61 30.38 14.84
CA LEU A 199 20.46 29.98 15.95
C LEU A 199 21.93 30.37 15.69
N ALA A 200 22.47 30.13 14.49
CA ALA A 200 23.82 30.52 14.11
C ALA A 200 24.05 32.05 14.22
N LEU A 201 23.10 32.86 13.75
CA LEU A 201 23.13 34.33 13.89
C LEU A 201 23.09 34.78 15.35
N LEU A 202 22.25 34.15 16.18
CA LEU A 202 22.17 34.42 17.62
C LEU A 202 23.44 33.97 18.38
N TYR A 203 24.14 32.96 17.86
CA TYR A 203 25.39 32.43 18.41
C TYR A 203 26.66 33.01 17.76
N ARG A 204 26.57 34.03 16.92
CA ARG A 204 27.69 34.65 16.18
C ARG A 204 28.94 34.97 17.03
N ARG A 205 28.80 35.17 18.35
CA ARG A 205 29.92 35.39 19.31
C ARG A 205 30.37 34.17 20.13
N ARG A 206 29.66 33.04 20.13
CA ARG A 206 30.00 31.79 20.85
C ARG A 206 29.59 30.58 20.01
N ARG A 207 30.44 30.20 19.05
CA ARG A 207 30.17 29.19 18.00
C ARG A 207 29.86 27.77 18.52
N TYR A 208 30.26 27.41 19.74
CA TYR A 208 30.19 26.03 20.25
C TYR A 208 28.97 25.69 21.13
N ARG A 209 27.98 26.58 21.26
CA ARG A 209 26.77 26.35 22.10
C ARG A 209 25.46 26.22 21.31
N VAL A 210 25.53 26.11 19.98
CA VAL A 210 24.35 26.15 19.09
C VAL A 210 23.42 24.96 19.32
N LEU A 211 23.97 23.81 19.70
CA LEU A 211 23.26 22.54 19.79
C LEU A 211 23.54 21.88 21.15
N PHE A 212 22.95 22.40 22.22
CA PHE A 212 23.16 21.85 23.57
C PHE A 212 22.64 20.42 23.75
N TRP A 213 21.85 19.91 22.79
CA TRP A 213 21.27 18.56 22.75
C TRP A 213 22.03 17.53 21.89
N ILE A 214 22.89 17.94 20.94
CA ILE A 214 23.58 17.01 20.00
C ILE A 214 24.90 16.46 20.60
N GLY A 215 25.07 16.66 21.89
CA GLY A 215 26.24 16.29 22.63
C GLY A 215 26.35 17.28 23.75
N SER A 216 26.50 16.77 24.97
CA SER A 216 26.98 17.59 26.06
C SER A 216 28.28 18.26 25.62
N SER A 217 28.23 19.50 25.11
CA SER A 217 29.42 20.34 25.07
C SER A 217 29.65 20.83 26.50
N ARG A 218 30.15 19.85 27.28
CA ARG A 218 30.48 19.85 28.70
C ARG A 218 31.42 21.01 29.04
N VAL A 219 31.26 21.54 30.25
CA VAL A 219 32.29 22.25 31.03
C VAL A 219 32.70 23.62 30.48
#